data_AF-A0A2R6MPG8-F1
#
_entry.id   AF-A0A2R6MPG8-F1
#
_cell.length_a   1.000
_cell.length_b   1.000
_cell.length_c   1.000
_cell.angle_alpha   90.00
_cell.angle_beta   90.00
_cell.angle_gamma   90.00
#
_symmetry.space_group_name_H-M   'P 1'
#
loop_
_entity.id
_entity.type
_entity.pdbx_description
1 polymer ?
#
loop_
_entity_poly.entity_id
_entity_poly.type
_entity_poly.pdbx_seq_one_letter_code
_entity_poly.pdbx_strand_id
1 'polypeptide(L)'
;MTDADADTERADAAASDAFQALGDEARLSTLVALLDRDDPVSFSDLRAATGVEPSARFAYHLRQLTGRYVEGGDDGYRLTYAGRKVARAVAAGTYTDSVAFETDLDADCPHCGATALAASAADNVVEVACVDCGRPVLSLPFPPRGYRDRAPEDVPAAFDRHHRSRLALMRDGVCPECGGRVETAVVAAEASSDPDDTVAEAGRAVADFRCRTCGHGVRTPVTLSLLEHPAVVAFHHDHRTSVRDRPLWNVGDEWRETAVSLDPVAVVVSVRLDGELLELYVDDAARVVDHRRRPADTDDTRDDESETSEGTPAEDEDPAAEPETASTDSTQPSDDESAASPAA
;
A
#
# COMPACT_ATOMS: atom_id res chain seq x y z
N MET A 1 -18.89 -33.73 11.17
CA MET A 1 -17.76 -33.49 10.27
C MET A 1 -18.34 -33.36 8.88
N THR A 2 -18.44 -32.14 8.40
CA THR A 2 -19.02 -31.83 7.09
C THR A 2 -17.96 -32.01 6.01
N ASP A 3 -18.36 -32.16 4.74
CA ASP A 3 -17.41 -32.27 3.62
C ASP A 3 -16.46 -31.06 3.55
N ALA A 4 -16.93 -29.87 3.98
CA ALA A 4 -16.12 -28.66 4.09
C ALA A 4 -14.98 -28.76 5.12
N ASP A 5 -15.22 -29.43 6.26
CA ASP A 5 -14.19 -29.63 7.29
C ASP A 5 -13.09 -30.56 6.77
N ALA A 6 -13.47 -31.64 6.07
CA ALA A 6 -12.54 -32.61 5.50
C ALA A 6 -11.74 -32.04 4.31
N ASP A 7 -12.32 -31.14 3.52
CA ASP A 7 -11.61 -30.43 2.46
C ASP A 7 -10.60 -29.42 3.03
N THR A 8 -10.95 -28.75 4.13
CA THR A 8 -10.04 -27.83 4.84
C THR A 8 -8.84 -28.58 5.43
N GLU A 9 -9.07 -29.69 6.13
CA GLU A 9 -7.99 -30.52 6.70
C GLU A 9 -7.03 -31.06 5.63
N ARG A 10 -7.55 -31.47 4.46
CA ARG A 10 -6.71 -31.90 3.33
C ARG A 10 -5.89 -30.74 2.74
N ALA A 11 -6.46 -29.53 2.68
CA ALA A 11 -5.76 -28.35 2.21
C ALA A 11 -4.62 -27.97 3.16
N ASP A 12 -4.85 -28.02 4.48
CA ASP A 12 -3.85 -27.71 5.50
C ASP A 12 -2.69 -28.72 5.48
N ALA A 13 -3.00 -30.02 5.35
CA ALA A 13 -1.98 -31.06 5.20
C ALA A 13 -1.12 -30.84 3.94
N ALA A 14 -1.75 -30.54 2.81
CA ALA A 14 -1.04 -30.26 1.56
C ALA A 14 -0.17 -29.00 1.64
N ALA A 15 -0.62 -27.98 2.38
CA ALA A 15 0.18 -26.77 2.64
C ALA A 15 1.38 -27.10 3.53
N SER A 16 1.19 -27.88 4.60
CA SER A 16 2.27 -28.34 5.49
C SER A 16 3.33 -29.12 4.72
N ASP A 17 2.92 -30.09 3.90
CA ASP A 17 3.82 -30.86 3.05
C ASP A 17 4.57 -29.96 2.05
N ALA A 18 3.90 -28.95 1.50
CA ALA A 18 4.52 -27.98 0.60
C ALA A 18 5.62 -27.16 1.30
N PHE A 19 5.37 -26.65 2.51
CA PHE A 19 6.38 -25.93 3.29
C PHE A 19 7.49 -26.84 3.78
N GLN A 20 7.18 -28.08 4.18
CA GLN A 20 8.19 -29.09 4.52
C GLN A 20 9.06 -29.43 3.31
N ALA A 21 8.50 -29.41 2.10
CA ALA A 21 9.24 -29.59 0.85
C ALA A 21 10.20 -28.40 0.55
N LEU A 22 9.93 -27.21 1.08
CA LEU A 22 10.69 -25.99 0.80
C LEU A 22 11.61 -25.56 1.94
N GLY A 23 11.38 -26.02 3.18
CA GLY A 23 12.12 -25.65 4.38
C GLY A 23 13.53 -26.22 4.50
N ASP A 24 14.30 -26.24 3.41
CA ASP A 24 15.71 -26.67 3.40
C ASP A 24 16.49 -25.86 2.36
N GLU A 25 17.67 -25.41 2.78
CA GLU A 25 18.54 -24.52 2.02
C GLU A 25 18.92 -25.10 0.66
N ALA A 26 19.30 -26.39 0.60
CA ALA A 26 19.70 -27.03 -0.65
C ALA A 26 18.56 -27.05 -1.66
N ARG A 27 17.32 -27.27 -1.21
CA ARG A 27 16.13 -27.23 -2.06
C ARG A 27 15.83 -25.82 -2.58
N LEU A 28 15.88 -24.79 -1.73
CA LEU A 28 15.68 -23.40 -2.19
C LEU A 28 16.78 -22.94 -3.15
N SER A 29 18.04 -23.25 -2.85
CA SER A 29 19.18 -22.96 -3.73
C SER A 29 19.06 -23.66 -5.08
N THR A 30 18.51 -24.88 -5.11
CA THR A 30 18.21 -25.59 -6.38
C THR A 30 17.16 -24.84 -7.21
N LEU A 31 16.10 -24.33 -6.58
CA LEU A 31 15.06 -23.56 -7.28
C LEU A 31 15.61 -22.23 -7.82
N VAL A 32 16.42 -21.52 -7.03
CA VAL A 32 17.05 -20.25 -7.44
C VAL A 32 18.05 -20.49 -8.59
N ALA A 33 18.85 -21.56 -8.53
CA ALA A 33 19.81 -21.90 -9.59
C ALA A 33 19.13 -22.20 -10.95
N LEU A 34 17.85 -22.56 -10.96
CA LEU A 34 17.05 -22.78 -12.16
C LEU A 34 16.33 -21.52 -12.67
N LEU A 35 16.35 -20.40 -11.93
CA LEU A 35 15.50 -19.23 -12.24
C LEU A 35 15.87 -18.55 -13.55
N ASP A 36 17.18 -18.34 -13.77
CA ASP A 36 17.74 -17.63 -14.94
C ASP A 36 18.13 -18.58 -16.08
N ARG A 37 17.53 -19.77 -16.12
CA ARG A 37 17.84 -20.82 -17.10
C ARG A 37 16.65 -20.98 -18.04
N ASP A 38 16.88 -20.68 -19.31
CA ASP A 38 15.90 -20.86 -20.38
C ASP A 38 15.82 -22.32 -20.83
N ASP A 39 16.97 -22.99 -20.92
CA ASP A 39 17.08 -24.40 -21.28
C ASP A 39 17.08 -25.32 -20.03
N PRO A 40 16.58 -26.57 -20.16
CA PRO A 40 16.71 -27.59 -19.11
C PRO A 40 18.16 -27.75 -18.65
N VAL A 41 18.35 -27.92 -17.34
CA VAL A 41 19.68 -28.03 -16.72
C VAL A 41 19.97 -29.47 -16.33
N SER A 42 21.18 -29.96 -16.62
CA SER A 42 21.59 -31.31 -16.25
C SER A 42 21.69 -31.50 -14.73
N PHE A 43 21.61 -32.76 -14.26
CA PHE A 43 21.82 -33.10 -12.86
C PHE A 43 23.19 -32.64 -12.34
N SER A 44 24.25 -32.87 -13.12
CA SER A 44 25.62 -32.51 -12.74
C SER A 44 25.80 -31.00 -12.59
N ASP A 45 25.21 -30.22 -13.48
CA ASP A 45 25.33 -28.76 -13.45
C ASP A 45 24.55 -28.18 -12.27
N LEU A 46 23.35 -28.69 -11.96
CA LEU A 46 22.59 -28.26 -10.78
C LEU A 46 23.29 -28.62 -9.47
N ARG A 47 23.88 -29.82 -9.39
CA ARG A 47 24.67 -30.20 -8.21
C ARG A 47 25.87 -29.29 -8.05
N ALA A 48 26.58 -29.00 -9.15
CA ALA A 48 27.72 -28.09 -9.12
C ALA A 48 27.33 -26.68 -8.67
N ALA A 49 26.18 -26.17 -9.15
CA ALA A 49 25.67 -24.85 -8.77
C ALA A 49 25.24 -24.76 -7.29
N THR A 50 24.79 -25.86 -6.70
CA THR A 50 24.32 -25.88 -5.29
C THR A 50 25.39 -26.28 -4.29
N GLY A 51 26.50 -26.88 -4.73
CA GLY A 51 27.60 -27.32 -3.86
C GLY A 51 27.25 -28.45 -2.88
N VAL A 52 26.11 -29.12 -3.08
CA VAL A 52 25.60 -30.13 -2.13
C VAL A 52 26.34 -31.46 -2.30
N GLU A 53 26.98 -31.88 -1.21
CA GLU A 53 27.69 -33.14 -1.10
C GLU A 53 27.08 -34.04 0.01
N PRO A 54 27.12 -35.38 -0.16
CA PRO A 54 27.51 -36.13 -1.36
C PRO A 54 26.41 -36.10 -2.44
N SER A 55 26.74 -36.54 -3.66
CA SER A 55 25.77 -36.62 -4.78
C SER A 55 24.43 -37.30 -4.44
N ALA A 56 24.47 -38.36 -3.60
CA ALA A 56 23.26 -39.05 -3.13
C ALA A 56 22.32 -38.15 -2.32
N ARG A 57 22.86 -37.20 -1.55
CA ARG A 57 22.11 -36.20 -0.80
C ARG A 57 21.45 -35.19 -1.74
N PHE A 58 22.20 -34.67 -2.72
CA PHE A 58 21.61 -33.77 -3.73
C PHE A 58 20.46 -34.46 -4.50
N ALA A 59 20.66 -35.71 -4.91
CA ALA A 59 19.61 -36.48 -5.57
C ALA A 59 18.35 -36.66 -4.69
N TYR A 60 18.51 -36.77 -3.36
CA TYR A 60 17.37 -36.76 -2.44
C TYR A 60 16.62 -35.43 -2.48
N HIS A 61 17.31 -34.29 -2.32
CA HIS A 61 16.68 -32.96 -2.35
C HIS A 61 15.98 -32.69 -3.68
N LEU A 62 16.59 -33.03 -4.80
CA LEU A 62 16.00 -32.86 -6.13
C LEU A 62 14.74 -33.71 -6.32
N ARG A 63 14.73 -34.96 -5.83
CA ARG A 63 13.53 -35.81 -5.86
C ARG A 63 12.37 -35.22 -5.06
N GLN A 64 12.64 -34.58 -3.91
CA GLN A 64 11.61 -33.91 -3.11
C GLN A 64 10.97 -32.71 -3.84
N LEU A 65 11.67 -32.11 -4.79
CA LEU A 65 11.17 -30.99 -5.60
C LEU A 65 10.50 -31.42 -6.90
N THR A 66 10.87 -32.59 -7.42
CA THR A 66 10.44 -33.07 -8.73
C THR A 66 8.94 -33.37 -8.75
N GLY A 67 8.27 -32.98 -9.83
CA GLY A 67 6.82 -33.09 -10.00
C GLY A 67 6.10 -31.78 -9.68
N ARG A 68 6.24 -31.27 -8.45
CA ARG A 68 5.50 -30.05 -8.03
C ARG A 68 6.24 -28.74 -8.32
N TYR A 69 7.55 -28.70 -8.08
CA TYR A 69 8.33 -27.47 -8.23
C TYR A 69 9.26 -27.53 -9.43
N VAL A 70 9.79 -28.71 -9.73
CA VAL A 70 10.70 -28.96 -10.85
C VAL A 70 10.12 -30.04 -11.75
N GLU A 71 10.12 -29.80 -13.04
CA GLU A 71 9.92 -30.85 -14.04
C GLU A 71 11.28 -31.45 -14.37
N GLY A 72 11.39 -32.78 -14.32
CA GLY A 72 12.60 -33.52 -14.67
C GLY A 72 12.34 -34.49 -15.81
N GLY A 73 13.35 -34.75 -16.63
CA GLY A 73 13.32 -35.73 -17.72
C GLY A 73 14.72 -35.98 -18.28
N ASP A 74 14.78 -36.71 -19.40
CA ASP A 74 16.05 -37.07 -20.06
C ASP A 74 16.83 -35.82 -20.53
N ASP A 75 16.12 -34.75 -20.86
CA ASP A 75 16.69 -33.48 -21.30
C ASP A 75 17.20 -32.60 -20.14
N GLY A 76 16.89 -32.95 -18.89
CA GLY A 76 17.29 -32.20 -17.69
C GLY A 76 16.11 -31.69 -16.86
N TYR A 77 16.36 -30.63 -16.09
CA TYR A 77 15.43 -30.10 -15.09
C TYR A 77 15.08 -28.63 -15.36
N ARG A 78 13.80 -28.28 -15.18
CA ARG A 78 13.29 -26.90 -15.30
C ARG A 78 12.23 -26.59 -14.26
N LEU A 79 12.05 -25.30 -13.94
CA LEU A 79 11.01 -24.88 -13.00
C LEU A 79 9.61 -25.06 -13.60
N THR A 80 8.71 -25.62 -12.80
CA THR A 80 7.26 -25.46 -12.97
C THR A 80 6.84 -24.02 -12.66
N TYR A 81 5.55 -23.68 -12.86
CA TYR A 81 4.99 -22.41 -12.37
C TYR A 81 5.18 -22.22 -10.86
N ALA A 82 4.89 -23.25 -10.04
CA ALA A 82 5.01 -23.18 -8.58
C ALA A 82 6.47 -22.98 -8.14
N GLY A 83 7.39 -23.75 -8.72
CA GLY A 83 8.83 -23.59 -8.46
C GLY A 83 9.32 -22.20 -8.83
N ARG A 84 8.84 -21.64 -9.94
CA ARG A 84 9.19 -20.29 -10.38
C ARG A 84 8.65 -19.20 -9.45
N LYS A 85 7.42 -19.35 -8.93
CA LYS A 85 6.87 -18.42 -7.93
C LYS A 85 7.72 -18.41 -6.65
N VAL A 86 8.11 -19.58 -6.14
CA VAL A 86 8.98 -19.68 -4.96
C VAL A 86 10.36 -19.09 -5.23
N ALA A 87 11.01 -19.51 -6.32
CA ALA A 87 12.34 -19.03 -6.69
C ALA A 87 12.38 -17.51 -6.83
N ARG A 88 11.36 -16.90 -7.45
CA ARG A 88 11.24 -15.44 -7.58
C ARG A 88 11.04 -14.74 -6.25
N ALA A 89 10.25 -15.30 -5.33
CA ALA A 89 10.03 -14.71 -4.02
C ALA A 89 11.31 -14.74 -3.17
N VAL A 90 12.05 -15.86 -3.19
CA VAL A 90 13.37 -15.97 -2.54
C VAL A 90 14.35 -14.99 -3.18
N ALA A 91 14.44 -14.97 -4.52
CA ALA A 91 15.32 -14.06 -5.22
C ALA A 91 14.96 -12.60 -4.92
N ALA A 92 13.68 -12.24 -4.81
CA ALA A 92 13.20 -10.90 -4.48
C ALA A 92 13.50 -10.47 -3.03
N GLY A 93 13.99 -11.37 -2.18
CA GLY A 93 14.28 -11.09 -0.77
C GLY A 93 13.04 -11.08 0.11
N THR A 94 11.86 -11.42 -0.41
CA THR A 94 10.56 -11.24 0.26
C THR A 94 10.49 -11.87 1.65
N TYR A 95 11.27 -12.92 1.92
CA TYR A 95 11.26 -13.63 3.20
C TYR A 95 12.58 -13.52 3.99
N THR A 96 13.58 -12.82 3.45
CA THR A 96 14.95 -12.81 4.00
C THR A 96 15.46 -11.41 4.28
N ASP A 97 14.97 -10.41 3.54
CA ASP A 97 15.47 -9.06 3.56
C ASP A 97 14.47 -8.13 4.24
N SER A 98 14.99 -7.23 5.06
CA SER A 98 14.25 -6.10 5.61
C SER A 98 15.02 -4.83 5.25
N VAL A 99 14.35 -3.87 4.61
CA VAL A 99 14.97 -2.63 4.16
C VAL A 99 14.63 -1.50 5.12
N ALA A 100 15.66 -0.77 5.54
CA ALA A 100 15.55 0.56 6.14
C ALA A 100 15.96 1.59 5.09
N PHE A 101 15.11 2.58 4.86
CA PHE A 101 15.26 3.60 3.82
C PHE A 101 14.63 4.90 4.29
N GLU A 102 15.19 6.04 3.88
CA GLU A 102 14.60 7.36 4.10
C GLU A 102 15.01 8.29 2.95
N THR A 103 14.08 9.09 2.46
CA THR A 103 14.35 10.15 1.48
C THR A 103 13.29 11.24 1.55
N ASP A 104 13.68 12.48 1.24
CA ASP A 104 12.76 13.59 1.10
C ASP A 104 11.99 13.51 -0.23
N LEU A 105 10.76 14.01 -0.25
CA LEU A 105 9.91 14.05 -1.42
C LEU A 105 9.64 15.51 -1.84
N ASP A 106 9.86 15.80 -3.12
CA ASP A 106 9.50 17.08 -3.73
C ASP A 106 7.99 17.11 -4.04
N ALA A 107 7.18 17.15 -2.99
CA ALA A 107 5.73 17.21 -3.07
C ALA A 107 5.16 17.92 -1.83
N ASP A 108 4.11 18.71 -2.04
CA ASP A 108 3.40 19.39 -0.97
C ASP A 108 2.56 18.39 -0.16
N CYS A 109 2.45 18.64 1.14
CA CYS A 109 1.59 17.87 2.01
C CYS A 109 0.11 18.17 1.71
N PRO A 110 -0.73 17.16 1.41
CA PRO A 110 -2.15 17.37 1.11
C PRO A 110 -2.97 17.84 2.34
N HIS A 111 -2.37 17.85 3.54
CA HIS A 111 -3.05 18.28 4.76
C HIS A 111 -2.68 19.70 5.21
N CYS A 112 -1.44 20.15 5.02
CA CYS A 112 -0.98 21.46 5.51
C CYS A 112 -0.32 22.33 4.43
N GLY A 113 -0.15 21.82 3.20
CA GLY A 113 0.44 22.56 2.08
C GLY A 113 1.96 22.76 2.15
N ALA A 114 2.65 22.28 3.20
CA ALA A 114 4.10 22.39 3.30
C ALA A 114 4.82 21.40 2.38
N THR A 115 5.87 21.83 1.69
CA THR A 115 6.78 20.98 0.89
C THR A 115 7.76 20.23 1.79
N ALA A 116 7.21 19.34 2.62
CA ALA A 116 7.90 18.70 3.73
C ALA A 116 7.49 17.22 3.86
N LEU A 117 7.18 16.56 2.73
CA LEU A 117 6.92 15.12 2.71
C LEU A 117 8.23 14.33 2.69
N ALA A 118 8.27 13.24 3.43
CA ALA A 118 9.37 12.28 3.41
C ALA A 118 8.81 10.86 3.25
N ALA A 119 9.53 10.01 2.54
CA ALA A 119 9.29 8.58 2.48
C ALA A 119 10.30 7.86 3.37
N SER A 120 9.82 7.01 4.26
CA SER A 120 10.65 6.10 5.05
C SER A 120 10.20 4.66 4.82
N ALA A 121 11.08 3.69 5.05
CA ALA A 121 10.70 2.29 5.06
C ALA A 121 11.19 1.56 6.31
N ALA A 122 10.30 0.77 6.89
CA ALA A 122 10.60 -0.16 7.98
C ALA A 122 9.88 -1.48 7.70
N ASP A 123 10.59 -2.60 7.86
CA ASP A 123 10.08 -3.93 7.53
C ASP A 123 9.45 -4.06 6.13
N ASN A 124 10.04 -3.37 5.16
CA ASN A 124 9.57 -3.29 3.77
C ASN A 124 8.20 -2.63 3.58
N VAL A 125 7.69 -1.92 4.58
CA VAL A 125 6.54 -1.02 4.46
C VAL A 125 7.06 0.39 4.24
N VAL A 126 6.65 1.03 3.14
CA VAL A 126 6.94 2.43 2.87
C VAL A 126 5.85 3.28 3.49
N GLU A 127 6.24 4.19 4.37
CA GLU A 127 5.40 5.26 4.87
C GLU A 127 5.79 6.58 4.23
N VAL A 128 4.82 7.31 3.69
CA VAL A 128 4.95 8.71 3.29
C VAL A 128 4.25 9.56 4.34
N ALA A 129 4.98 10.46 4.98
CA ALA A 129 4.45 11.34 6.01
C ALA A 129 5.00 12.77 5.88
N CYS A 130 4.26 13.75 6.39
CA CYS A 130 4.73 15.12 6.47
C CYS A 130 5.52 15.35 7.76
N VAL A 131 6.75 15.84 7.65
CA VAL A 131 7.60 16.11 8.83
C VAL A 131 7.10 17.30 9.65
N ASP A 132 6.43 18.27 9.02
CA ASP A 132 5.96 19.49 9.69
C ASP A 132 4.70 19.25 10.51
N CYS A 133 3.68 18.58 9.94
CA CYS A 133 2.42 18.31 10.65
C CYS A 133 2.33 16.89 11.24
N GLY A 134 3.33 16.03 11.00
CA GLY A 134 3.44 14.67 11.53
C GLY A 134 2.37 13.69 11.03
N ARG A 135 1.60 14.04 9.98
CA ARG A 135 0.51 13.19 9.49
C ARG A 135 1.02 12.20 8.44
N PRO A 136 0.68 10.90 8.55
CA PRO A 136 0.92 9.94 7.50
C PRO A 136 -0.07 10.20 6.35
N VAL A 137 0.41 10.05 5.13
CA VAL A 137 -0.35 10.24 3.88
C VAL A 137 -0.61 8.91 3.20
N LEU A 138 0.34 7.97 3.31
CA LEU A 138 0.26 6.67 2.65
C LEU A 138 1.19 5.67 3.35
N SER A 139 0.70 4.46 3.61
CA SER A 139 1.50 3.32 4.09
C SER A 139 1.22 2.11 3.19
N LEU A 140 2.22 1.61 2.46
CA LEU A 140 2.07 0.43 1.58
C LEU A 140 3.36 -0.42 1.52
N PRO A 141 3.24 -1.75 1.39
CA PRO A 141 4.39 -2.63 1.28
C PRO A 141 5.13 -2.46 -0.04
N PHE A 142 6.46 -2.48 -0.02
CA PHE A 142 7.30 -2.48 -1.21
C PHE A 142 8.37 -3.58 -1.12
N PRO A 143 8.43 -4.53 -2.06
CA PRO A 143 9.39 -5.63 -1.98
C PRO A 143 10.84 -5.14 -1.86
N PRO A 144 11.73 -5.85 -1.13
CA PRO A 144 13.12 -5.44 -0.91
C PRO A 144 13.90 -5.13 -2.19
N ARG A 145 13.65 -5.87 -3.28
CA ARG A 145 14.27 -5.59 -4.59
C ARG A 145 13.80 -4.31 -5.26
N GLY A 146 12.72 -3.69 -4.78
CA GLY A 146 12.29 -2.38 -5.20
C GLY A 146 13.32 -1.29 -4.89
N TYR A 147 14.12 -1.47 -3.83
CA TYR A 147 15.13 -0.51 -3.37
C TYR A 147 16.53 -0.80 -3.92
N ARG A 148 16.87 -2.08 -4.10
CA ARG A 148 18.20 -2.49 -4.58
C ARG A 148 18.47 -1.97 -5.99
N ASP A 149 19.74 -1.65 -6.26
CA ASP A 149 20.22 -1.18 -7.56
C ASP A 149 19.55 0.13 -8.05
N ARG A 150 18.95 0.91 -7.13
CA ARG A 150 18.41 2.25 -7.38
C ARG A 150 19.14 3.28 -6.53
N ALA A 151 19.26 4.50 -7.07
CA ALA A 151 19.57 5.64 -6.23
C ALA A 151 18.38 5.93 -5.30
N PRO A 152 18.59 6.41 -4.06
CA PRO A 152 17.51 6.68 -3.13
C PRO A 152 16.37 7.53 -3.70
N GLU A 153 16.71 8.56 -4.47
CA GLU A 153 15.79 9.48 -5.15
C GLU A 153 14.91 8.81 -6.23
N ASP A 154 15.32 7.66 -6.78
CA ASP A 154 14.57 6.92 -7.79
C ASP A 154 13.54 5.94 -7.18
N VAL A 155 13.65 5.64 -5.88
CA VAL A 155 12.79 4.69 -5.18
C VAL A 155 11.33 5.15 -5.16
N PRO A 156 10.99 6.41 -4.82
CA PRO A 156 9.60 6.87 -4.79
C PRO A 156 8.89 6.71 -6.13
N ALA A 157 9.57 7.00 -7.25
CA ALA A 157 9.00 6.82 -8.58
C ALA A 157 8.72 5.34 -8.90
N ALA A 158 9.61 4.42 -8.52
CA ALA A 158 9.39 2.99 -8.71
C ALA A 158 8.24 2.47 -7.83
N PHE A 159 8.17 2.95 -6.58
CA PHE A 159 7.11 2.63 -5.63
C PHE A 159 5.73 3.10 -6.10
N ASP A 160 5.62 4.34 -6.59
CA ASP A 160 4.40 4.89 -7.18
C ASP A 160 3.92 4.04 -8.36
N ARG A 161 4.81 3.74 -9.31
CA ARG A 161 4.48 2.93 -10.50
C ARG A 161 4.04 1.51 -10.13
N HIS A 162 4.67 0.93 -9.13
CA HIS A 162 4.32 -0.40 -8.62
C HIS A 162 2.88 -0.42 -8.10
N HIS A 163 2.54 0.52 -7.22
CA HIS A 163 1.21 0.58 -6.60
C HIS A 163 0.12 1.01 -7.56
N ARG A 164 0.41 1.91 -8.52
CA ARG A 164 -0.52 2.24 -9.61
C ARG A 164 -0.90 1.02 -10.43
N SER A 165 0.09 0.22 -10.82
CA SER A 165 -0.15 -0.99 -11.62
C SER A 165 -0.97 -2.02 -10.85
N ARG A 166 -0.75 -2.14 -9.53
CA ARG A 166 -1.51 -3.04 -8.66
C ARG A 166 -2.94 -2.56 -8.46
N LEU A 167 -3.14 -1.26 -8.22
CA LEU A 167 -4.47 -0.67 -8.09
C LEU A 167 -5.27 -0.78 -9.40
N ALA A 168 -4.61 -0.64 -10.56
CA ALA A 168 -5.23 -0.87 -11.86
C ALA A 168 -5.81 -2.30 -11.99
N LEU A 169 -5.03 -3.33 -11.63
CA LEU A 169 -5.53 -4.71 -11.60
C LEU A 169 -6.72 -4.87 -10.65
N MET A 170 -6.66 -4.28 -9.45
CA MET A 170 -7.76 -4.34 -8.48
C MET A 170 -9.03 -3.69 -9.02
N ARG A 171 -8.93 -2.54 -9.71
CA ARG A 171 -10.05 -1.85 -10.39
C ARG A 171 -10.66 -2.68 -11.50
N ASP A 172 -9.83 -3.44 -12.23
CA ASP A 172 -10.29 -4.40 -13.25
C ASP A 172 -10.86 -5.70 -12.65
N GLY A 173 -10.95 -5.79 -11.31
CA GLY A 173 -11.52 -6.94 -10.61
C GLY A 173 -10.55 -8.11 -10.43
N VAL A 174 -9.25 -7.90 -10.62
CA VAL A 174 -8.20 -8.93 -10.59
C VAL A 174 -7.20 -8.66 -9.46
N CYS A 175 -7.03 -9.64 -8.56
CA CYS A 175 -6.10 -9.51 -7.45
C CYS A 175 -4.64 -9.58 -7.94
N PRO A 176 -3.77 -8.61 -7.59
CA PRO A 176 -2.36 -8.63 -7.98
C PRO A 176 -1.55 -9.73 -7.30
N GLU A 177 -2.03 -10.28 -6.17
CA GLU A 177 -1.35 -11.35 -5.43
C GLU A 177 -1.63 -12.75 -6.01
N CYS A 178 -2.91 -13.05 -6.25
CA CYS A 178 -3.34 -14.41 -6.62
C CYS A 178 -4.09 -14.51 -7.95
N GLY A 179 -4.42 -13.40 -8.61
CA GLY A 179 -5.27 -13.38 -9.82
C GLY A 179 -6.75 -13.68 -9.56
N GLY A 180 -7.17 -13.82 -8.30
CA GLY A 180 -8.55 -14.06 -7.90
C GLY A 180 -9.44 -12.83 -8.09
N ARG A 181 -10.75 -13.02 -7.95
CA ARG A 181 -11.75 -11.95 -8.11
C ARG A 181 -11.67 -10.95 -6.95
N VAL A 182 -11.68 -9.67 -7.31
CA VAL A 182 -11.77 -8.54 -6.37
C VAL A 182 -13.20 -8.02 -6.33
N GLU A 183 -13.66 -7.74 -5.13
CA GLU A 183 -14.90 -6.99 -4.87
C GLU A 183 -14.53 -5.56 -4.50
N THR A 184 -15.25 -4.61 -5.10
CA THR A 184 -15.05 -3.19 -4.88
C THR A 184 -16.34 -2.59 -4.32
N ALA A 185 -16.20 -1.79 -3.28
CA ALA A 185 -17.28 -1.01 -2.71
C ALA A 185 -16.80 0.41 -2.36
N VAL A 186 -17.65 1.41 -2.49
CA VAL A 186 -17.45 2.73 -1.90
C VAL A 186 -18.24 2.78 -0.61
N VAL A 187 -17.54 3.01 0.49
CA VAL A 187 -18.12 2.99 1.84
C VAL A 187 -17.80 4.31 2.54
N ALA A 188 -18.66 4.72 3.48
CA ALA A 188 -18.30 5.80 4.39
C ALA A 188 -17.12 5.34 5.25
N ALA A 189 -16.09 6.18 5.36
CA ALA A 189 -14.96 5.93 6.22
C ALA A 189 -15.40 6.02 7.68
N GLU A 190 -15.22 4.91 8.39
CA GLU A 190 -15.24 4.87 9.84
C GLU A 190 -13.85 5.17 10.38
N ALA A 191 -13.76 5.74 11.58
CA ALA A 191 -12.48 5.95 12.23
C ALA A 191 -11.77 4.60 12.42
N SER A 192 -10.56 4.48 11.88
CA SER A 192 -9.72 3.31 12.02
C SER A 192 -8.62 3.58 13.06
N SER A 193 -8.29 2.56 13.85
CA SER A 193 -7.10 2.57 14.70
C SER A 193 -5.90 1.86 14.03
N ASP A 194 -6.09 1.35 12.81
CA ASP A 194 -5.03 0.74 12.02
C ASP A 194 -4.11 1.85 11.48
N PRO A 195 -2.83 1.89 11.88
CA PRO A 195 -1.90 2.91 11.40
C PRO A 195 -1.66 2.85 9.89
N ASP A 196 -1.89 1.70 9.25
CA ASP A 196 -1.76 1.55 7.80
C ASP A 196 -2.98 2.11 7.03
N ASP A 197 -4.09 2.38 7.73
CA ASP A 197 -5.31 2.93 7.14
C ASP A 197 -5.31 4.46 7.13
N THR A 198 -4.41 5.00 6.31
CA THR A 198 -4.18 6.45 6.13
C THR A 198 -5.36 7.21 5.53
N VAL A 199 -6.42 6.51 5.09
CA VAL A 199 -7.59 7.11 4.40
C VAL A 199 -8.84 7.15 5.28
N ALA A 200 -8.75 6.61 6.50
CA ALA A 200 -9.87 6.51 7.45
C ALA A 200 -10.17 7.84 8.16
N GLU A 201 -10.41 8.91 7.41
CA GLU A 201 -10.96 10.16 7.94
C GLU A 201 -12.48 10.06 8.04
N ALA A 202 -13.00 10.06 9.27
CA ALA A 202 -14.43 9.93 9.54
C ALA A 202 -15.25 10.94 8.72
N GLY A 203 -16.23 10.43 7.96
CA GLY A 203 -17.14 11.25 7.14
C GLY A 203 -16.72 11.41 5.68
N ARG A 204 -15.54 10.92 5.26
CA ARG A 204 -15.20 10.79 3.83
C ARG A 204 -15.73 9.48 3.24
N ALA A 205 -15.88 9.42 1.92
CA ALA A 205 -16.10 8.16 1.22
C ALA A 205 -14.74 7.53 0.88
N VAL A 206 -14.63 6.20 0.91
CA VAL A 206 -13.42 5.49 0.51
C VAL A 206 -13.76 4.32 -0.38
N ALA A 207 -12.93 4.08 -1.39
CA ALA A 207 -13.00 2.88 -2.22
C ALA A 207 -12.26 1.74 -1.52
N ASP A 208 -12.96 0.64 -1.27
CA ASP A 208 -12.46 -0.57 -0.62
C ASP A 208 -12.40 -1.70 -1.64
N PHE A 209 -11.20 -2.20 -1.92
CA PHE A 209 -10.96 -3.30 -2.85
C PHE A 209 -10.53 -4.53 -2.05
N ARG A 210 -11.24 -5.65 -2.16
CA ARG A 210 -10.94 -6.88 -1.41
C ARG A 210 -11.00 -8.12 -2.27
N CYS A 211 -9.95 -8.94 -2.21
CA CYS A 211 -9.96 -10.27 -2.80
C CYS A 211 -10.56 -11.29 -1.84
N ARG A 212 -11.60 -12.01 -2.27
CA ARG A 212 -12.23 -13.07 -1.46
C ARG A 212 -11.39 -14.34 -1.32
N THR A 213 -10.39 -14.52 -2.18
CA THR A 213 -9.59 -15.75 -2.24
C THR A 213 -8.40 -15.70 -1.29
N CYS A 214 -7.60 -14.63 -1.34
CA CYS A 214 -6.39 -14.52 -0.53
C CYS A 214 -6.45 -13.42 0.54
N GLY A 215 -7.55 -12.69 0.64
CA GLY A 215 -7.74 -11.62 1.62
C GLY A 215 -6.96 -10.33 1.35
N HIS A 216 -6.18 -10.25 0.25
CA HIS A 216 -5.50 -9.01 -0.12
C HIS A 216 -6.53 -7.90 -0.35
N GLY A 217 -6.31 -6.74 0.26
CA GLY A 217 -7.15 -5.58 0.08
C GLY A 217 -6.39 -4.27 0.20
N VAL A 218 -7.02 -3.21 -0.30
CA VAL A 218 -6.53 -1.84 -0.20
C VAL A 218 -7.73 -0.90 -0.10
N ARG A 219 -7.64 0.08 0.81
CA ARG A 219 -8.56 1.20 0.88
C ARG A 219 -7.88 2.43 0.30
N THR A 220 -8.60 3.21 -0.49
CA THR A 220 -8.08 4.44 -1.10
C THR A 220 -9.12 5.55 -1.02
N PRO A 221 -8.74 6.84 -1.15
CA PRO A 221 -9.69 7.87 -1.58
C PRO A 221 -10.33 7.43 -2.89
N VAL A 222 -11.58 7.82 -3.13
CA VAL A 222 -12.29 7.44 -4.36
C VAL A 222 -11.56 7.97 -5.59
N THR A 223 -10.94 9.14 -5.47
CA THR A 223 -10.11 9.78 -6.51
C THR A 223 -9.02 8.84 -7.07
N LEU A 224 -8.30 8.09 -6.22
CA LEU A 224 -7.25 7.18 -6.69
C LEU A 224 -7.81 6.04 -7.56
N SER A 225 -9.07 5.66 -7.35
CA SER A 225 -9.78 4.69 -8.16
C SER A 225 -10.24 5.21 -9.53
N LEU A 226 -9.98 6.48 -9.86
CA LEU A 226 -10.41 7.10 -11.12
C LEU A 226 -9.25 7.56 -12.00
N LEU A 227 -8.01 7.55 -11.51
CA LEU A 227 -6.85 8.12 -12.21
C LEU A 227 -6.61 7.57 -13.62
N GLU A 228 -6.97 6.30 -13.87
CA GLU A 228 -6.86 5.70 -15.22
C GLU A 228 -8.21 5.56 -15.94
N HIS A 229 -9.28 6.20 -15.44
CA HIS A 229 -10.56 6.21 -16.15
C HIS A 229 -10.39 6.93 -17.50
N PRO A 230 -10.95 6.42 -18.61
CA PRO A 230 -10.73 7.00 -19.94
C PRO A 230 -11.05 8.49 -20.05
N ALA A 231 -12.11 8.97 -19.36
CA ALA A 231 -12.45 10.39 -19.36
C ALA A 231 -11.39 11.26 -18.66
N VAL A 232 -10.78 10.77 -17.58
CA VAL A 232 -9.71 11.48 -16.85
C VAL A 232 -8.45 11.55 -17.70
N VAL A 233 -8.06 10.41 -18.30
CA VAL A 233 -6.88 10.32 -19.16
C VAL A 233 -7.04 11.20 -20.39
N ALA A 234 -8.20 11.18 -21.04
CA ALA A 234 -8.50 12.05 -22.18
C ALA A 234 -8.48 13.53 -21.78
N PHE A 235 -9.06 13.88 -20.62
CA PHE A 235 -9.04 15.24 -20.11
C PHE A 235 -7.61 15.76 -19.88
N HIS A 236 -6.77 15.02 -19.14
CA HIS A 236 -5.37 15.42 -18.94
C HIS A 236 -4.62 15.54 -20.27
N HIS A 237 -4.83 14.57 -21.19
CA HIS A 237 -4.20 14.60 -22.50
C HIS A 237 -4.61 15.84 -23.32
N ASP A 238 -5.89 16.22 -23.32
CA ASP A 238 -6.39 17.42 -24.01
C ASP A 238 -5.75 18.71 -23.45
N HIS A 239 -5.41 18.71 -22.16
CA HIS A 239 -4.69 19.78 -21.46
C HIS A 239 -3.15 19.63 -21.53
N ARG A 240 -2.63 18.66 -22.29
CA ARG A 240 -1.18 18.38 -22.44
C ARG A 240 -0.47 18.05 -21.13
N THR A 241 -1.19 17.51 -20.16
CA THR A 241 -0.65 16.96 -18.91
C THR A 241 -0.89 15.46 -18.86
N SER A 242 -0.30 14.77 -17.88
CA SER A 242 -0.59 13.37 -17.60
C SER A 242 -0.90 13.19 -16.12
N VAL A 243 -1.93 12.39 -15.82
CA VAL A 243 -2.29 12.01 -14.44
C VAL A 243 -1.11 11.33 -13.71
N ARG A 244 -0.16 10.77 -14.46
CA ARG A 244 1.01 10.08 -13.93
C ARG A 244 2.17 11.02 -13.60
N ASP A 245 2.01 12.32 -13.84
CA ASP A 245 3.04 13.32 -13.56
C ASP A 245 3.05 13.69 -12.06
N ARG A 246 1.91 13.50 -11.39
CA ARG A 246 1.77 13.54 -9.92
C ARG A 246 1.92 12.13 -9.35
N PRO A 247 2.37 11.92 -8.10
CA PRO A 247 2.42 10.61 -7.44
C PRO A 247 1.11 10.24 -6.71
N LEU A 248 0.97 8.99 -6.26
CA LEU A 248 -0.21 8.52 -5.51
C LEU A 248 -0.43 9.21 -4.15
N TRP A 249 0.63 9.65 -3.47
CA TRP A 249 0.52 10.34 -2.18
C TRP A 249 0.11 11.82 -2.32
N ASN A 250 0.21 12.39 -3.52
CA ASN A 250 -0.35 13.71 -3.80
C ASN A 250 -0.71 13.82 -5.28
N VAL A 251 -2.00 13.68 -5.60
CA VAL A 251 -2.52 13.79 -6.96
C VAL A 251 -2.74 15.24 -7.43
N GLY A 252 -2.50 16.21 -6.56
CA GLY A 252 -2.59 17.64 -6.83
C GLY A 252 -3.89 18.29 -6.32
N ASP A 253 -3.79 19.57 -5.99
CA ASP A 253 -4.89 20.41 -5.48
C ASP A 253 -5.94 20.73 -6.55
N GLU A 254 -5.73 20.31 -7.80
CA GLU A 254 -6.74 20.35 -8.85
C GLU A 254 -7.90 19.37 -8.61
N TRP A 255 -7.73 18.37 -7.75
CA TRP A 255 -8.73 17.33 -7.46
C TRP A 255 -9.61 17.70 -6.26
N ARG A 256 -10.91 17.40 -6.36
CA ARG A 256 -11.86 17.46 -5.24
C ARG A 256 -12.71 16.20 -5.22
N GLU A 257 -13.07 15.78 -4.01
CA GLU A 257 -13.89 14.60 -3.76
C GLU A 257 -15.00 14.96 -2.77
N THR A 258 -16.25 14.71 -3.14
CA THR A 258 -17.41 15.07 -2.33
C THR A 258 -18.43 13.94 -2.32
N ALA A 259 -18.75 13.44 -1.12
CA ALA A 259 -19.86 12.51 -0.94
C ALA A 259 -21.18 13.29 -1.05
N VAL A 260 -21.99 12.97 -2.07
CA VAL A 260 -23.31 13.61 -2.29
C VAL A 260 -24.45 12.78 -1.73
N SER A 261 -24.20 11.52 -1.43
CA SER A 261 -25.10 10.61 -0.69
C SER A 261 -24.26 9.59 0.07
N LEU A 262 -24.73 9.15 1.25
CA LEU A 262 -24.09 8.11 2.06
C LEU A 262 -24.91 6.81 2.13
N ASP A 263 -26.18 6.83 1.71
CA ASP A 263 -27.03 5.64 1.61
C ASP A 263 -28.08 5.79 0.49
N PRO A 264 -27.88 5.17 -0.69
CA PRO A 264 -26.64 4.51 -1.11
C PRO A 264 -25.49 5.52 -1.24
N VAL A 265 -24.25 5.07 -1.08
CA VAL A 265 -23.08 5.95 -1.24
C VAL A 265 -22.99 6.41 -2.68
N ALA A 266 -22.87 7.73 -2.89
CA ALA A 266 -22.61 8.33 -4.17
C ALA A 266 -21.61 9.48 -4.01
N VAL A 267 -20.61 9.52 -4.88
CA VAL A 267 -19.48 10.44 -4.78
C VAL A 267 -19.33 11.19 -6.08
N VAL A 268 -19.09 12.49 -5.99
CA VAL A 268 -18.64 13.29 -7.13
C VAL A 268 -17.16 13.56 -6.94
N VAL A 269 -16.36 13.12 -7.92
CA VAL A 269 -14.94 13.48 -8.02
C VAL A 269 -14.79 14.47 -9.15
N SER A 270 -14.08 15.56 -8.91
CA SER A 270 -13.83 16.57 -9.93
C SER A 270 -12.35 16.90 -10.05
N VAL A 271 -11.93 17.30 -11.26
CA VAL A 271 -10.58 17.77 -11.55
C VAL A 271 -10.63 19.02 -12.41
N ARG A 272 -9.91 20.07 -12.00
CA ARG A 272 -9.89 21.38 -12.68
C ARG A 272 -8.55 21.64 -13.36
N LEU A 273 -8.56 21.79 -14.68
CA LEU A 273 -7.37 22.10 -15.49
C LEU A 273 -7.67 23.26 -16.43
N ASP A 274 -6.78 24.27 -16.47
CA ASP A 274 -6.87 25.45 -17.35
C ASP A 274 -8.26 26.12 -17.45
N GLY A 275 -8.99 26.21 -16.33
CA GLY A 275 -10.32 26.81 -16.29
C GLY A 275 -11.44 25.95 -16.86
N GLU A 276 -11.19 24.65 -17.07
CA GLU A 276 -12.20 23.63 -17.36
C GLU A 276 -12.30 22.66 -16.18
N LEU A 277 -13.48 22.13 -15.93
CA LEU A 277 -13.78 21.16 -14.90
C LEU A 277 -14.30 19.87 -15.53
N LEU A 278 -13.72 18.74 -15.14
CA LEU A 278 -14.28 17.41 -15.36
C LEU A 278 -14.90 16.91 -14.05
N GLU A 279 -16.19 16.58 -14.08
CA GLU A 279 -16.94 15.97 -12.97
C GLU A 279 -17.24 14.51 -13.30
N LEU A 280 -16.97 13.60 -12.37
CA LEU A 280 -17.26 12.18 -12.46
C LEU A 280 -18.22 11.78 -11.34
N TYR A 281 -19.34 11.17 -11.70
CA TYR A 281 -20.33 10.65 -10.77
C TYR A 281 -20.07 9.17 -10.53
N VAL A 282 -19.83 8.80 -9.28
CA VAL A 282 -19.36 7.47 -8.87
C VAL A 282 -20.41 6.79 -7.97
N ASP A 283 -20.72 5.53 -8.28
CA ASP A 283 -21.64 4.69 -7.51
C ASP A 283 -20.96 3.96 -6.34
N ASP A 284 -21.75 3.18 -5.60
CA ASP A 284 -21.34 2.36 -4.46
C ASP A 284 -20.38 1.21 -4.81
N ALA A 285 -20.10 0.97 -6.09
CA ALA A 285 -19.17 -0.03 -6.58
C ALA A 285 -17.93 0.60 -7.25
N ALA A 286 -17.70 1.89 -7.00
CA ALA A 286 -16.63 2.71 -7.56
C ALA A 286 -16.67 2.80 -9.10
N ARG A 287 -17.86 2.69 -9.71
CA ARG A 287 -18.03 2.84 -11.16
C ARG A 287 -18.44 4.27 -11.48
N VAL A 288 -17.83 4.82 -12.52
CA VAL A 288 -18.26 6.10 -13.10
C VAL A 288 -19.56 5.85 -13.89
N VAL A 289 -20.68 6.38 -13.39
CA VAL A 289 -22.00 6.23 -14.02
C VAL A 289 -22.34 7.35 -15.00
N ASP A 290 -21.75 8.54 -14.79
CA ASP A 290 -21.83 9.69 -15.68
C ASP A 290 -20.56 10.53 -15.53
N HIS A 291 -20.19 11.30 -16.55
CA HIS A 291 -19.14 12.31 -16.44
C HIS A 291 -19.43 13.51 -17.34
N ARG A 292 -19.05 14.70 -16.90
CA ARG A 292 -19.34 15.96 -17.59
C ARG A 292 -18.12 16.86 -17.60
N ARG A 293 -17.93 17.54 -18.72
CA ARG A 293 -16.97 18.62 -18.86
C ARG A 293 -17.71 19.95 -18.95
N ARG A 294 -17.23 20.96 -18.24
CA ARG A 294 -17.77 22.32 -18.30
C ARG A 294 -16.67 23.35 -18.05
N PRO A 295 -16.81 24.59 -18.55
CA PRO A 295 -16.00 25.69 -18.04
C PRO A 295 -16.13 25.78 -16.52
N ALA A 296 -15.03 26.04 -15.82
CA ALA A 296 -15.06 26.31 -14.39
C ALA A 296 -15.66 27.71 -14.17
N ASP A 297 -16.70 27.81 -13.35
CA ASP A 297 -17.30 29.09 -13.01
C ASP A 297 -16.49 29.76 -11.90
N THR A 298 -16.56 31.09 -11.80
CA THR A 298 -15.81 31.86 -10.79
C THR A 298 -16.25 31.55 -9.36
N ASP A 299 -17.43 30.94 -9.15
CA ASP A 299 -17.94 30.54 -7.84
C ASP A 299 -17.38 29.18 -7.38
N ASP A 300 -16.93 28.29 -8.30
CA ASP A 300 -16.22 27.04 -7.95
C ASP A 300 -14.82 27.34 -7.33
N THR A 301 -14.41 28.62 -7.28
CA THR A 301 -13.16 29.09 -6.66
C THR A 301 -13.34 29.44 -5.18
N ARG A 302 -14.57 29.60 -4.66
CA ARG A 302 -14.81 30.09 -3.29
C ARG A 302 -14.79 29.00 -2.22
N ASP A 303 -15.03 27.74 -2.59
CA ASP A 303 -14.86 26.62 -1.65
C ASP A 303 -13.38 26.43 -1.21
N ASP A 304 -12.43 27.08 -1.91
CA ASP A 304 -10.99 27.10 -1.60
C ASP A 304 -10.62 28.08 -0.46
N GLU A 305 -11.46 29.09 -0.18
CA GLU A 305 -11.16 30.13 0.83
C GLU A 305 -11.97 29.99 2.12
N SER A 306 -13.07 29.21 2.13
CA SER A 306 -13.98 29.15 3.28
C SER A 306 -13.56 28.22 4.43
N GLU A 307 -12.54 27.34 4.24
CA GLU A 307 -12.05 26.47 5.33
C GLU A 307 -10.94 27.12 6.18
N THR A 308 -10.50 28.36 5.89
CA THR A 308 -9.42 29.03 6.65
C THR A 308 -9.84 30.32 7.38
N SER A 309 -11.12 30.49 7.69
CA SER A 309 -11.57 31.65 8.49
C SER A 309 -12.69 31.30 9.47
N GLU A 310 -12.33 30.64 10.58
CA GLU A 310 -13.02 30.91 11.86
C GLU A 310 -12.16 31.87 12.67
N GLY A 311 -12.40 33.16 12.42
CA GLY A 311 -11.87 34.25 13.24
C GLY A 311 -12.54 34.26 14.61
N THR A 312 -11.71 34.13 15.65
CA THR A 312 -12.05 34.44 17.05
C THR A 312 -12.72 35.82 17.15
N PRO A 313 -13.91 35.95 17.77
CA PRO A 313 -14.40 37.25 18.17
C PRO A 313 -13.62 37.71 19.41
N ALA A 314 -12.88 38.79 19.25
CA ALA A 314 -12.36 39.58 20.37
C ALA A 314 -13.53 40.35 21.01
N GLU A 315 -13.72 40.18 22.31
CA GLU A 315 -14.45 41.13 23.15
C GLU A 315 -13.47 41.63 24.21
N ASP A 316 -13.24 42.93 24.21
CA ASP A 316 -12.40 43.66 25.15
C ASP A 316 -13.24 44.80 25.78
N GLU A 317 -12.86 45.13 27.02
CA GLU A 317 -13.12 46.36 27.80
C GLU A 317 -14.44 46.42 28.65
N ASP A 318 -14.46 46.73 29.96
CA ASP A 318 -13.45 47.19 30.94
C ASP A 318 -14.09 47.19 32.39
N PRO A 319 -13.60 47.85 33.47
CA PRO A 319 -12.93 47.23 34.62
C PRO A 319 -13.56 47.51 36.01
N ALA A 320 -12.84 47.07 37.06
CA ALA A 320 -12.75 47.58 38.43
C ALA A 320 -13.36 46.73 39.56
N ALA A 321 -12.48 46.14 40.39
CA ALA A 321 -12.38 46.37 41.84
C ALA A 321 -11.28 45.48 42.47
N GLU A 322 -10.24 46.10 43.05
CA GLU A 322 -9.28 45.50 43.99
C GLU A 322 -9.87 45.46 45.44
N PRO A 323 -9.13 45.05 46.49
CA PRO A 323 -8.50 43.74 46.74
C PRO A 323 -8.68 43.29 48.22
N GLU A 324 -8.50 42.01 48.60
CA GLU A 324 -8.11 41.65 49.99
C GLU A 324 -7.27 40.34 50.07
N THR A 325 -6.00 40.54 50.44
CA THR A 325 -5.08 39.78 51.32
C THR A 325 -5.29 38.28 51.64
N ALA A 326 -4.24 37.46 51.50
CA ALA A 326 -3.35 37.05 52.61
C ALA A 326 -2.55 35.74 52.34
N SER A 327 -1.23 35.85 52.47
CA SER A 327 -0.28 34.97 53.18
C SER A 327 -0.12 33.48 52.83
N THR A 328 1.08 33.18 52.29
CA THR A 328 2.10 32.17 52.73
C THR A 328 1.64 30.80 53.24
N ASP A 329 2.20 29.71 52.72
CA ASP A 329 3.36 29.03 53.34
C ASP A 329 3.91 27.88 52.47
N SER A 330 5.22 27.70 52.52
CA SER A 330 5.99 26.63 51.88
C SER A 330 6.16 25.47 52.86
N THR A 331 5.92 24.21 52.47
CA THR A 331 6.59 23.04 53.08
C THR A 331 6.51 21.82 52.14
N GLN A 332 7.63 21.46 51.51
CA GLN A 332 8.05 20.06 51.28
C GLN A 332 8.86 19.59 52.52
N PRO A 333 9.29 18.32 52.71
CA PRO A 333 9.26 17.12 51.85
C PRO A 333 8.87 15.80 52.58
N SER A 334 8.81 14.67 51.86
CA SER A 334 9.49 13.40 52.25
C SER A 334 9.20 12.28 51.24
N ASP A 335 10.27 11.85 50.55
CA ASP A 335 10.78 10.49 50.35
C ASP A 335 9.83 9.27 50.54
N ASP A 336 9.80 8.38 49.55
CA ASP A 336 10.29 6.97 49.60
C ASP A 336 9.91 6.30 48.24
N GLU A 337 10.82 6.10 47.30
CA GLU A 337 11.72 4.95 47.13
C GLU A 337 11.06 3.63 46.67
N SER A 338 11.68 3.04 45.64
CA SER A 338 11.70 1.61 45.27
C SER A 338 10.41 0.94 44.73
N ALA A 339 10.43 0.05 43.75
CA ALA A 339 11.45 -0.44 42.83
C ALA A 339 10.78 -1.40 41.81
N ALA A 340 11.49 -1.62 40.69
CA ALA A 340 11.70 -2.93 40.05
C ALA A 340 10.54 -3.68 39.37
N SER A 341 10.59 -3.65 38.03
CA SER A 341 10.51 -4.84 37.14
C SER A 341 11.54 -5.92 37.58
N PRO A 342 11.45 -7.23 37.22
CA PRO A 342 11.16 -7.69 35.85
C PRO A 342 10.40 -9.03 35.66
N ALA A 343 10.02 -9.25 34.40
CA ALA A 343 10.01 -10.50 33.61
C ALA A 343 9.29 -11.76 34.11
N ALA A 344 8.34 -12.21 33.28
CA ALA A 344 8.26 -13.56 32.73
C ALA A 344 7.63 -13.49 31.33
#